data_AF-A0A433PLK3-F1
#
_entry.id   AF-A0A433PLK3-F1
#
_cell.length_a   1.000
_cell.length_b   1.000
_cell.length_c   1.000
_cell.angle_alpha   90.00
_cell.angle_beta   90.00
_cell.angle_gamma   90.00
#
_symmetry.space_group_name_H-M   'P 1'
#
loop_
_entity.id
_entity.type
_entity.pdbx_description
1 polymer ?
#
loop_
_entity_poly.entity_id
_entity_poly.type
_entity_poly.pdbx_seq_one_letter_code
_entity_poly.pdbx_strand_id
1 'polypeptide(L)'
;MTADLPAAAPSNGDVVSDIRHCQASGVRIFISIGGYTANVPITDNATGEAYADGLWNGYFGGSNSAYYRPFGSNVILDGVDLDLEQSTTSGYGAFVNKLKTYFDNSGRKYWISGAPQCGIPDPDMDTLLKTVWFDYVNPQFYNNWCYFTGTNFNYATVNPQYGLSWVAYAPNFVNPNTKLLLGVPAPGGGNGGNYDVLPNVQSVVPQLAQNYSNLFGGVMFWDCFWAGEATGGNWAQSVRAVIDQACGGKCITIQPPPYPSATTTITGVLLTTSTTTSTKTSTTTPKTSSSKTSTTTSSTSITASRISTTTSKTFTTGTSTTSSSGSVLPSDPCSSSGQMVCTSPNNSQSYAECVNGQWSVYNCGTGTVCQSNGSNIYCGFKQKRRLRLRRGLRA
;
A
#
# COMPACT_ATOMS: atom_id res chain seq x y z
N MET A 1 -3.27 -13.61 -19.51
CA MET A 1 -3.01 -12.17 -19.65
C MET A 1 -2.32 -11.74 -18.38
N THR A 2 -1.00 -11.59 -18.46
CA THR A 2 -0.13 -11.18 -17.35
C THR A 2 -0.30 -9.68 -17.17
N ALA A 3 -0.75 -9.26 -15.99
CA ALA A 3 -0.71 -7.85 -15.62
C ALA A 3 0.76 -7.49 -15.39
N ASP A 4 1.38 -6.88 -16.40
CA ASP A 4 2.69 -6.25 -16.27
C ASP A 4 2.57 -5.07 -15.31
N LEU A 5 3.01 -5.28 -14.07
CA LEU A 5 3.26 -4.21 -13.12
C LEU A 5 4.58 -3.52 -13.51
N PRO A 6 4.62 -2.19 -13.66
CA PRO A 6 5.81 -1.49 -14.13
C PRO A 6 7.00 -1.68 -13.17
N ALA A 7 8.17 -1.89 -13.76
CA ALA A 7 9.43 -2.05 -13.08
C ALA A 7 9.94 -0.73 -12.46
N ALA A 8 10.57 -0.87 -11.29
CA ALA A 8 11.55 0.02 -10.66
C ALA A 8 11.15 1.48 -10.33
N ALA A 9 10.58 1.68 -9.12
CA ALA A 9 10.67 2.95 -8.38
C ALA A 9 11.98 2.99 -7.53
N PRO A 10 12.58 4.19 -7.31
CA PRO A 10 13.98 4.37 -6.92
C PRO A 10 14.27 4.13 -5.43
N SER A 11 15.53 3.78 -5.13
CA SER A 11 16.13 3.42 -3.84
C SER A 11 15.20 3.47 -2.61
N ASN A 12 14.56 2.34 -2.34
CA ASN A 12 13.84 2.07 -1.09
C ASN A 12 14.73 2.11 0.17
N GLY A 13 15.98 2.59 0.11
CA GLY A 13 16.88 2.64 1.26
C GLY A 13 16.30 3.42 2.43
N ASP A 14 15.78 4.61 2.15
CA ASP A 14 15.21 5.50 3.18
C ASP A 14 13.86 4.97 3.69
N VAL A 15 12.96 4.57 2.80
CA VAL A 15 11.64 4.02 3.19
C VAL A 15 11.76 2.68 3.92
N VAL A 16 12.65 1.78 3.49
CA VAL A 16 12.92 0.50 4.18
C VAL A 16 13.49 0.74 5.56
N SER A 17 14.46 1.65 5.69
CA SER A 17 15.01 1.99 7.01
C SER A 17 13.94 2.59 7.91
N ASP A 18 13.09 3.46 7.37
CA ASP A 18 12.03 4.14 8.12
C ASP A 18 10.94 3.17 8.56
N ILE A 19 10.49 2.26 7.69
CA ILE A 19 9.54 1.20 8.04
C ILE A 19 10.10 0.38 9.21
N ARG A 20 11.35 -0.06 9.11
CA ARG A 20 12.00 -0.86 10.16
C ARG A 20 12.16 -0.06 11.46
N HIS A 21 12.52 1.22 11.37
CA HIS A 21 12.65 2.10 12.52
C HIS A 21 11.30 2.29 13.23
N CYS A 22 10.24 2.54 12.48
CA CYS A 22 8.87 2.66 13.00
C CYS A 22 8.42 1.36 13.67
N GLN A 23 8.60 0.21 12.99
CA GLN A 23 8.25 -1.10 13.54
C GLN A 23 9.04 -1.42 14.83
N ALA A 24 10.34 -1.13 14.86
CA ALA A 24 11.18 -1.28 16.05
C ALA A 24 10.71 -0.35 17.21
N SER A 25 10.06 0.76 16.88
CA SER A 25 9.46 1.70 17.83
C SER A 25 8.01 1.35 18.21
N GLY A 26 7.50 0.21 17.76
CA GLY A 26 6.13 -0.24 18.06
C GLY A 26 5.04 0.38 17.18
N VAL A 27 5.41 1.10 16.12
CA VAL A 27 4.47 1.64 15.13
C VAL A 27 4.18 0.58 14.09
N ARG A 28 2.89 0.34 13.83
CA ARG A 28 2.45 -0.56 12.76
C ARG A 28 2.44 0.17 11.44
N ILE A 29 2.95 -0.47 10.39
CA ILE A 29 2.97 0.09 9.04
C ILE A 29 2.03 -0.69 8.13
N PHE A 30 1.08 0.02 7.53
CA PHE A 30 0.09 -0.52 6.61
C PHE A 30 0.43 -0.05 5.20
N ILE A 31 0.09 -0.87 4.20
CA ILE A 31 -0.07 -0.39 2.82
C ILE A 31 -1.52 -0.03 2.59
N SER A 32 -1.78 1.19 2.13
CA SER A 32 -3.14 1.61 1.77
C SER A 32 -3.41 1.35 0.29
N ILE A 33 -4.61 0.84 0.00
CA ILE A 33 -5.10 0.46 -1.32
C ILE A 33 -6.24 1.40 -1.67
N GLY A 34 -6.10 2.12 -2.78
CA GLY A 34 -7.03 3.15 -3.21
C GLY A 34 -6.44 4.56 -3.04
N GLY A 35 -7.24 5.45 -2.49
CA GLY A 35 -7.05 6.90 -2.45
C GLY A 35 -7.74 7.60 -3.63
N TYR A 36 -8.04 8.88 -3.46
CA TYR A 36 -8.79 9.73 -4.40
C TYR A 36 -8.47 9.53 -5.91
N THR A 37 -7.19 9.47 -6.29
CA THR A 37 -6.77 9.36 -7.70
C THR A 37 -6.43 7.95 -8.17
N ALA A 38 -6.46 6.95 -7.28
CA ALA A 38 -6.03 5.62 -7.64
C ALA A 38 -7.11 4.87 -8.41
N ASN A 39 -6.70 4.25 -9.52
CA ASN A 39 -7.52 3.29 -10.23
C ASN A 39 -6.96 1.89 -9.97
N VAL A 40 -7.49 1.20 -8.97
CA VAL A 40 -7.10 -0.18 -8.63
C VAL A 40 -8.03 -1.13 -9.38
N PRO A 41 -7.55 -1.87 -10.39
CA PRO A 41 -8.40 -2.59 -11.34
C PRO A 41 -8.88 -3.94 -10.78
N ILE A 42 -9.50 -3.96 -9.60
CA ILE A 42 -10.18 -5.15 -9.08
C ILE A 42 -11.62 -5.10 -9.57
N THR A 43 -11.91 -5.91 -10.60
CA THR A 43 -13.21 -5.88 -11.31
C THR A 43 -14.09 -7.10 -11.03
N ASP A 44 -13.51 -8.17 -10.49
CA ASP A 44 -14.20 -9.41 -10.15
C ASP A 44 -13.46 -10.18 -9.04
N ASN A 45 -14.08 -11.26 -8.55
CA ASN A 45 -13.53 -12.06 -7.46
C ASN A 45 -12.17 -12.70 -7.83
N ALA A 46 -12.01 -13.17 -9.07
CA ALA A 46 -10.76 -13.81 -9.50
C ALA A 46 -9.59 -12.81 -9.48
N THR A 47 -9.84 -11.59 -9.95
CA THR A 47 -8.87 -10.49 -9.91
C THR A 47 -8.60 -10.05 -8.48
N GLY A 48 -9.62 -10.02 -7.61
CA GLY A 48 -9.46 -9.75 -6.18
C GLY A 48 -8.58 -10.78 -5.48
N GLU A 49 -8.79 -12.07 -5.73
CA GLU A 49 -7.94 -13.14 -5.19
C GLU A 49 -6.50 -13.06 -5.70
N ALA A 50 -6.30 -12.82 -7.00
CA ALA A 50 -4.97 -12.64 -7.57
C ALA A 50 -4.25 -11.41 -6.99
N TYR A 51 -5.00 -10.34 -6.70
CA TYR A 51 -4.47 -9.16 -6.03
C TYR A 51 -4.03 -9.46 -4.59
N ALA A 52 -4.80 -10.28 -3.86
CA ALA A 52 -4.42 -10.77 -2.53
C ALA A 52 -3.12 -11.59 -2.58
N ASP A 53 -2.97 -12.46 -3.57
CA ASP A 53 -1.73 -13.24 -3.78
C ASP A 53 -0.52 -12.32 -4.04
N GLY A 54 -0.71 -11.28 -4.85
CA GLY A 54 0.30 -10.27 -5.12
C GLY A 54 0.75 -9.53 -3.86
N LEU A 55 -0.20 -9.04 -3.06
CA LEU A 55 0.09 -8.36 -1.79
C LEU A 55 0.77 -9.28 -0.78
N TRP A 56 0.26 -10.50 -0.64
CA TRP A 56 0.81 -11.51 0.28
C TRP A 56 2.29 -11.78 -0.01
N ASN A 57 2.63 -12.00 -1.28
CA ASN A 57 4.00 -12.32 -1.69
C ASN A 57 4.90 -11.09 -1.86
N GLY A 58 4.34 -9.92 -2.14
CA GLY A 58 5.08 -8.67 -2.34
C GLY A 58 5.43 -7.92 -1.06
N TYR A 59 4.52 -7.91 -0.07
CA TYR A 59 4.60 -7.03 1.11
C TYR A 59 4.44 -7.75 2.45
N PHE A 60 3.87 -8.96 2.47
CA PHE A 60 3.56 -9.70 3.70
C PHE A 60 4.37 -11.02 3.79
N GLY A 61 3.84 -12.04 4.45
CA GLY A 61 4.59 -13.26 4.78
C GLY A 61 4.77 -14.26 3.64
N GLY A 62 4.27 -13.99 2.43
CA GLY A 62 4.46 -14.87 1.29
C GLY A 62 5.92 -14.90 0.84
N SER A 63 6.34 -15.98 0.20
CA SER A 63 7.75 -16.20 -0.20
C SER A 63 7.89 -16.65 -1.65
N ASN A 64 6.85 -16.51 -2.47
CA ASN A 64 6.91 -16.88 -3.87
C ASN A 64 7.82 -15.91 -4.64
N SER A 65 8.96 -16.42 -5.13
CA SER A 65 9.98 -15.65 -5.83
C SER A 65 9.54 -15.11 -7.19
N ALA A 66 8.38 -15.53 -7.70
CA ALA A 66 7.79 -14.95 -8.91
C ALA A 66 7.27 -13.52 -8.70
N TYR A 67 7.05 -13.11 -7.44
CA TYR A 67 6.57 -11.76 -7.11
C TYR A 67 7.72 -10.85 -6.69
N TYR A 68 7.77 -9.66 -7.26
CA TYR A 68 8.68 -8.62 -6.83
C TYR A 68 8.32 -8.12 -5.42
N ARG A 69 9.33 -7.88 -4.58
CA ARG A 69 9.16 -7.32 -3.23
C ARG A 69 9.71 -5.91 -3.19
N PRO A 70 8.86 -4.87 -3.24
CA PRO A 70 9.32 -3.49 -3.33
C PRO A 70 10.23 -3.10 -2.17
N PHE A 71 9.87 -3.45 -0.94
CA PHE A 71 10.67 -3.14 0.25
C PHE A 71 11.73 -4.21 0.59
N GLY A 72 12.03 -5.10 -0.35
CA GLY A 72 12.92 -6.23 -0.13
C GLY A 72 12.29 -7.36 0.71
N SER A 73 13.04 -8.45 0.88
CA SER A 73 12.61 -9.62 1.67
C SER A 73 12.70 -9.41 3.17
N ASN A 74 13.45 -8.40 3.62
CA ASN A 74 13.67 -8.05 5.02
C ASN A 74 12.69 -7.01 5.56
N VAL A 75 11.61 -6.72 4.83
CA VAL A 75 10.50 -5.87 5.27
C VAL A 75 9.19 -6.63 5.05
N ILE A 76 8.41 -6.69 6.12
CA ILE A 76 7.10 -7.32 6.18
C ILE A 76 6.19 -6.30 6.82
N LEU A 77 5.19 -5.81 6.08
CA LEU A 77 4.24 -4.83 6.58
C LEU A 77 3.30 -5.46 7.60
N ASP A 78 2.63 -4.65 8.41
CA ASP A 78 1.78 -5.09 9.50
C ASP A 78 0.31 -5.20 9.09
N GLY A 79 -0.10 -4.56 8.01
CA GLY A 79 -1.49 -4.64 7.57
C GLY A 79 -1.77 -4.00 6.22
N VAL A 80 -3.03 -4.06 5.85
CA VAL A 80 -3.58 -3.39 4.67
C VAL A 80 -4.67 -2.43 5.10
N ASP A 81 -4.73 -1.28 4.45
CA ASP A 81 -5.79 -0.29 4.59
C ASP A 81 -6.55 -0.18 3.27
N LEU A 82 -7.88 -0.10 3.32
CA LEU A 82 -8.75 0.06 2.15
C LEU A 82 -9.34 1.47 2.19
N ASP A 83 -8.79 2.36 1.37
CA ASP A 83 -9.24 3.73 1.17
C ASP A 83 -9.93 3.83 -0.20
N LEU A 84 -11.10 3.20 -0.32
CA LEU A 84 -11.81 3.14 -1.59
C LEU A 84 -12.71 4.36 -1.73
N GLU A 85 -12.40 5.21 -2.72
CA GLU A 85 -13.13 6.46 -2.99
C GLU A 85 -13.75 6.48 -4.40
N GLN A 86 -13.87 5.31 -5.02
CA GLN A 86 -14.43 5.14 -6.36
C GLN A 86 -15.39 3.95 -6.38
N SER A 87 -16.56 4.16 -6.99
CA SER A 87 -17.80 3.39 -6.85
C SER A 87 -17.83 1.97 -7.45
N THR A 88 -16.70 1.26 -7.46
CA THR A 88 -16.63 -0.15 -7.89
C THR A 88 -16.09 -1.05 -6.79
N THR A 89 -16.98 -1.83 -6.17
CA THR A 89 -16.65 -2.75 -5.07
C THR A 89 -16.54 -4.21 -5.49
N SER A 90 -16.74 -4.51 -6.78
CA SER A 90 -16.67 -5.88 -7.30
C SER A 90 -15.29 -6.48 -7.05
N GLY A 91 -15.24 -7.65 -6.40
CA GLY A 91 -13.98 -8.36 -6.14
C GLY A 91 -13.21 -7.98 -4.87
N TYR A 92 -13.44 -6.79 -4.29
CA TYR A 92 -12.75 -6.39 -3.03
C TYR A 92 -13.11 -7.30 -1.84
N GLY A 93 -14.34 -7.82 -1.81
CA GLY A 93 -14.72 -8.80 -0.80
C GLY A 93 -13.90 -10.10 -0.88
N ALA A 94 -13.69 -10.60 -2.11
CA ALA A 94 -12.85 -11.78 -2.34
C ALA A 94 -11.37 -11.49 -2.02
N PHE A 95 -10.87 -10.31 -2.40
CA PHE A 95 -9.54 -9.83 -2.04
C PHE A 95 -9.31 -9.87 -0.52
N VAL A 96 -10.18 -9.23 0.27
CA VAL A 96 -10.04 -9.16 1.74
C VAL A 96 -10.14 -10.55 2.37
N ASN A 97 -11.10 -11.38 1.94
CA ASN A 97 -11.27 -12.73 2.50
C ASN A 97 -10.07 -13.64 2.20
N LYS A 98 -9.52 -13.57 0.98
CA LYS A 98 -8.32 -14.33 0.60
C LYS A 98 -7.11 -13.87 1.41
N LEU A 99 -6.90 -12.56 1.54
CA LEU A 99 -5.78 -12.01 2.31
C LEU A 99 -5.89 -12.36 3.80
N LYS A 100 -7.09 -12.28 4.37
CA LYS A 100 -7.37 -12.70 5.75
C LYS A 100 -7.03 -14.16 5.99
N THR A 101 -7.32 -15.04 5.03
CA THR A 101 -6.92 -16.45 5.09
C THR A 101 -5.40 -16.61 5.18
N TYR A 102 -4.62 -15.82 4.45
CA TYR A 102 -3.16 -15.83 4.60
C TYR A 102 -2.72 -15.32 5.97
N PHE A 103 -3.31 -14.23 6.44
CA PHE A 103 -2.98 -13.64 7.73
C PHE A 103 -3.21 -14.62 8.89
N ASP A 104 -4.35 -15.31 8.91
CA ASP A 104 -4.69 -16.27 9.96
C ASP A 104 -3.77 -17.50 9.98
N ASN A 105 -3.29 -17.93 8.82
CA ASN A 105 -2.44 -19.13 8.69
C ASN A 105 -0.94 -18.84 8.83
N SER A 106 -0.54 -17.58 8.97
CA SER A 106 0.86 -17.16 8.97
C SER A 106 1.59 -17.31 10.31
N GLY A 107 0.85 -17.42 11.42
CA GLY A 107 1.38 -17.33 12.78
C GLY A 107 1.82 -15.92 13.21
N ARG A 108 1.74 -14.90 12.34
CA ARG A 108 1.96 -13.48 12.67
C ARG A 108 0.62 -12.73 12.65
N LYS A 109 0.42 -11.83 13.61
CA LYS A 109 -0.76 -10.94 13.59
C LYS A 109 -0.58 -9.87 12.51
N TYR A 110 -1.57 -9.78 11.64
CA TYR A 110 -1.77 -8.69 10.70
C TYR A 110 -3.10 -7.99 10.98
N TRP A 111 -3.25 -6.79 10.44
CA TRP A 111 -4.44 -5.96 10.60
C TRP A 111 -5.03 -5.55 9.25
N ILE A 112 -6.35 -5.40 9.21
CA ILE A 112 -7.08 -4.89 8.05
C ILE A 112 -7.84 -3.63 8.48
N SER A 113 -7.65 -2.51 7.81
CA SER A 113 -8.41 -1.28 8.05
C SER A 113 -9.20 -0.83 6.83
N GLY A 114 -10.20 0.00 7.06
CA GLY A 114 -10.99 0.62 6.00
C GLY A 114 -11.30 2.08 6.33
N ALA A 115 -11.22 2.94 5.33
CA ALA A 115 -11.36 4.39 5.44
C ALA A 115 -12.61 4.93 4.71
N PRO A 116 -13.84 4.55 5.12
CA PRO A 116 -15.04 5.11 4.49
C PRO A 116 -15.10 6.64 4.67
N GLN A 117 -15.82 7.34 3.82
CA GLN A 117 -16.22 8.72 4.07
C GLN A 117 -17.25 8.77 5.22
N CYS A 118 -17.54 9.96 5.78
CA CYS A 118 -18.45 10.05 6.93
C CYS A 118 -19.93 9.77 6.63
N GLY A 119 -20.32 9.77 5.35
CA GLY A 119 -21.69 9.48 4.93
C GLY A 119 -22.09 8.04 5.25
N ILE A 120 -23.32 7.83 5.72
CA ILE A 120 -23.85 6.49 6.01
C ILE A 120 -25.13 6.30 5.17
N PRO A 121 -25.25 5.22 4.36
CA PRO A 121 -24.17 4.30 4.02
C PRO A 121 -23.06 4.98 3.21
N ASP A 122 -21.83 4.51 3.37
CA ASP A 122 -20.73 4.94 2.51
C ASP A 122 -20.89 4.31 1.11
N PRO A 123 -20.85 5.09 0.02
CA PRO A 123 -21.13 4.58 -1.33
C PRO A 123 -20.13 3.52 -1.81
N ASP A 124 -18.90 3.56 -1.32
CA ASP A 124 -17.78 2.74 -1.81
C ASP A 124 -17.45 1.58 -0.85
N MET A 125 -17.83 1.68 0.43
CA MET A 125 -17.38 0.76 1.48
C MET A 125 -18.53 0.04 2.21
N ASP A 126 -19.79 0.49 2.11
CA ASP A 126 -20.90 -0.07 2.92
C ASP A 126 -21.04 -1.59 2.80
N THR A 127 -20.98 -2.12 1.57
CA THR A 127 -21.04 -3.58 1.35
C THR A 127 -19.88 -4.30 2.02
N LEU A 128 -18.65 -3.78 1.91
CA LEU A 128 -17.47 -4.41 2.48
C LEU A 128 -17.53 -4.39 4.02
N LEU A 129 -17.90 -3.26 4.61
CA LEU A 129 -18.03 -3.11 6.07
C LEU A 129 -18.99 -4.16 6.67
N LYS A 130 -20.01 -4.57 5.93
CA LYS A 130 -21.00 -5.58 6.32
C LYS A 130 -20.62 -7.02 6.03
N THR A 131 -19.64 -7.26 5.15
CA THR A 131 -19.41 -8.60 4.57
C THR A 131 -18.00 -9.14 4.73
N VAL A 132 -17.01 -8.30 5.07
CA VAL A 132 -15.63 -8.75 5.30
C VAL A 132 -15.02 -8.22 6.60
N TRP A 133 -13.90 -8.81 6.98
CA TRP A 133 -13.22 -8.54 8.25
C TRP A 133 -12.42 -7.23 8.22
N PHE A 134 -12.69 -6.35 9.18
CA PHE A 134 -11.86 -5.18 9.49
C PHE A 134 -11.46 -5.21 10.98
N ASP A 135 -10.20 -4.93 11.29
CA ASP A 135 -9.74 -4.67 12.66
C ASP A 135 -9.98 -3.20 13.05
N TYR A 136 -9.86 -2.28 12.09
CA TYR A 136 -10.08 -0.84 12.26
C TYR A 136 -10.98 -0.27 11.17
N VAL A 137 -11.85 0.66 11.53
CA VAL A 137 -12.64 1.45 10.57
C VAL A 137 -12.47 2.92 10.94
N ASN A 138 -12.05 3.76 10.00
CA ASN A 138 -11.72 5.16 10.24
C ASN A 138 -12.50 6.11 9.34
N PRO A 139 -13.79 6.38 9.64
CA PRO A 139 -14.60 7.28 8.84
C PRO A 139 -13.98 8.67 8.73
N GLN A 140 -13.92 9.19 7.52
CA GLN A 140 -13.30 10.46 7.18
C GLN A 140 -14.29 11.61 7.41
N PHE A 141 -14.21 12.30 8.55
CA PHE A 141 -15.07 13.44 8.88
C PHE A 141 -14.53 14.75 8.31
N TYR A 142 -14.26 14.75 7.00
CA TYR A 142 -13.87 15.90 6.20
C TYR A 142 -14.36 15.72 4.75
N ASN A 143 -14.31 16.79 3.94
CA ASN A 143 -14.73 16.81 2.53
C ASN A 143 -16.19 16.41 2.26
N ASN A 144 -17.02 16.35 3.30
CA ASN A 144 -18.41 15.91 3.24
C ASN A 144 -19.28 16.73 4.18
N TRP A 145 -20.60 16.67 3.98
CA TRP A 145 -21.60 17.40 4.79
C TRP A 145 -21.57 17.05 6.28
N CYS A 146 -21.01 15.90 6.66
CA CYS A 146 -20.84 15.40 8.03
C CYS A 146 -19.45 15.70 8.64
N TYR A 147 -18.74 16.71 8.13
CA TYR A 147 -17.41 17.09 8.62
C TYR A 147 -17.37 17.37 10.13
N PHE A 148 -16.21 17.11 10.74
CA PHE A 148 -16.03 17.02 12.19
C PHE A 148 -16.45 18.27 12.98
N THR A 149 -16.22 19.45 12.43
CA THR A 149 -16.56 20.74 13.06
C THR A 149 -17.98 21.22 12.72
N GLY A 150 -18.71 20.48 11.90
CA GLY A 150 -20.05 20.83 11.43
C GLY A 150 -21.16 20.37 12.37
N THR A 151 -22.34 20.96 12.20
CA THR A 151 -23.56 20.59 12.96
C THR A 151 -24.06 19.19 12.65
N ASN A 152 -23.60 18.60 11.54
CA ASN A 152 -24.00 17.30 11.05
C ASN A 152 -23.05 16.17 11.43
N PHE A 153 -22.03 16.43 12.25
CA PHE A 153 -21.08 15.43 12.72
C PHE A 153 -21.81 14.22 13.33
N ASN A 154 -21.56 13.03 12.77
CA ASN A 154 -22.35 11.82 13.00
C ASN A 154 -21.54 10.64 13.54
N TYR A 155 -20.50 10.89 14.35
CA TYR A 155 -19.73 9.79 14.97
C TYR A 155 -20.59 9.01 15.98
N ALA A 156 -21.06 9.68 17.03
CA ALA A 156 -21.83 9.07 18.12
C ALA A 156 -23.31 9.47 18.08
N THR A 157 -23.60 10.74 17.84
CA THR A 157 -24.95 11.29 17.78
C THR A 157 -25.57 11.00 16.41
N VAL A 158 -26.79 10.47 16.41
CA VAL A 158 -27.57 10.24 15.19
C VAL A 158 -27.78 11.57 14.49
N ASN A 159 -27.40 11.65 13.22
CA ASN A 159 -27.72 12.80 12.41
C ASN A 159 -29.24 12.83 12.15
N PRO A 160 -29.97 13.90 12.52
CA PRO A 160 -31.43 13.96 12.34
C PRO A 160 -31.88 13.90 10.87
N GLN A 161 -31.03 14.37 9.94
CA GLN A 161 -31.31 14.43 8.51
C GLN A 161 -31.03 13.10 7.79
N TYR A 162 -30.09 12.30 8.29
CA TYR A 162 -29.64 11.05 7.63
C TYR A 162 -29.85 9.79 8.47
N GLY A 163 -30.35 9.93 9.70
CA GLY A 163 -30.91 8.86 10.51
C GLY A 163 -29.93 7.89 11.18
N LEU A 164 -28.60 8.05 10.99
CA LEU A 164 -27.60 7.14 11.58
C LEU A 164 -26.37 7.87 12.14
N SER A 165 -25.69 7.20 13.07
CA SER A 165 -24.33 7.51 13.53
C SER A 165 -23.42 6.31 13.33
N TRP A 166 -22.10 6.53 13.26
CA TRP A 166 -21.13 5.46 13.11
C TRP A 166 -21.10 4.49 14.30
N VAL A 167 -21.37 4.98 15.52
CA VAL A 167 -21.59 4.13 16.70
C VAL A 167 -22.80 3.23 16.52
N ALA A 168 -23.92 3.75 16.00
CA ALA A 168 -25.12 2.96 15.75
C ALA A 168 -24.97 2.00 14.55
N TYR A 169 -24.06 2.32 13.62
CA TYR A 169 -23.74 1.49 12.46
C TYR A 169 -22.80 0.32 12.80
N ALA A 170 -21.90 0.50 13.79
CA ALA A 170 -20.87 -0.47 14.15
C ALA A 170 -21.33 -1.93 14.40
N PRO A 171 -22.54 -2.22 14.91
CA PRO A 171 -23.04 -3.59 15.03
C PRO A 171 -23.13 -4.36 13.71
N ASN A 172 -23.07 -3.67 12.56
CA ASN A 172 -23.06 -4.30 11.25
C ASN A 172 -21.68 -4.86 10.85
N PHE A 173 -20.60 -4.52 11.56
CA PHE A 173 -19.26 -5.00 11.23
C PHE A 173 -19.14 -6.52 11.49
N VAL A 174 -18.49 -7.22 10.56
CA VAL A 174 -18.26 -8.67 10.67
C VAL A 174 -17.41 -9.02 11.89
N ASN A 175 -16.40 -8.20 12.19
CA ASN A 175 -15.58 -8.36 13.38
C ASN A 175 -16.20 -7.58 14.55
N PRO A 176 -16.75 -8.25 15.59
CA PRO A 176 -17.37 -7.55 16.72
C PRO A 176 -16.37 -6.76 17.57
N ASN A 177 -15.06 -6.99 17.38
CA ASN A 177 -13.99 -6.27 18.08
C ASN A 177 -13.37 -5.14 17.23
N THR A 178 -14.01 -4.79 16.10
CA THR A 178 -13.58 -3.66 15.26
C THR A 178 -13.45 -2.40 16.08
N LYS A 179 -12.36 -1.66 15.89
CA LYS A 179 -12.15 -0.36 16.50
C LYS A 179 -12.51 0.75 15.52
N LEU A 180 -13.42 1.62 15.94
CA LEU A 180 -13.86 2.78 15.19
C LEU A 180 -12.96 3.98 15.55
N LEU A 181 -12.28 4.56 14.56
CA LEU A 181 -11.42 5.72 14.72
C LEU A 181 -12.15 6.99 14.29
N LEU A 182 -11.79 8.12 14.89
CA LEU A 182 -12.24 9.44 14.46
C LEU A 182 -11.28 9.97 13.38
N GLY A 183 -11.66 9.93 12.10
CA GLY A 183 -10.86 10.48 11.00
C GLY A 183 -11.05 12.00 10.85
N VAL A 184 -9.97 12.77 11.03
CA VAL A 184 -9.99 14.25 10.99
C VAL A 184 -8.97 14.80 10.00
N PRO A 185 -9.15 16.00 9.43
CA PRO A 185 -8.08 16.64 8.68
C PRO A 185 -7.04 17.19 9.65
N ALA A 186 -5.75 17.02 9.33
CA ALA A 186 -4.71 17.81 9.96
C ALA A 186 -4.78 19.28 9.48
N PRO A 187 -4.20 20.26 10.19
CA PRO A 187 -4.29 21.66 9.80
C PRO A 187 -3.72 21.91 8.40
N GLY A 188 -4.53 22.49 7.52
CA GLY A 188 -4.18 22.70 6.11
C GLY A 188 -4.36 21.47 5.21
N GLY A 189 -4.70 20.31 5.78
CA GLY A 189 -5.08 19.10 5.06
C GLY A 189 -6.58 19.06 4.73
N GLY A 190 -6.92 18.36 3.64
CA GLY A 190 -8.30 18.24 3.16
C GLY A 190 -8.86 19.49 2.48
N ASN A 191 -10.11 19.42 2.04
CA ASN A 191 -10.85 20.44 1.29
C ASN A 191 -11.77 21.30 2.20
N GLY A 192 -11.61 21.20 3.53
CA GLY A 192 -12.46 21.84 4.54
C GLY A 192 -12.05 23.25 4.96
N GLY A 193 -11.03 23.85 4.35
CA GLY A 193 -10.46 25.14 4.76
C GLY A 193 -9.41 25.01 5.88
N ASN A 194 -8.61 26.06 6.08
CA ASN A 194 -7.49 26.12 7.03
C ASN A 194 -7.94 26.15 8.50
N TYR A 195 -8.73 25.19 8.96
CA TYR A 195 -9.21 25.13 10.33
C TYR A 195 -8.41 24.10 11.13
N ASP A 196 -7.78 24.56 12.21
CA ASP A 196 -7.22 23.67 13.21
C ASP A 196 -8.36 23.03 14.02
N VAL A 197 -8.50 21.71 13.88
CA VAL A 197 -9.53 20.92 14.57
C VAL A 197 -9.09 20.44 15.96
N LEU A 198 -7.89 20.78 16.42
CA LEU A 198 -7.39 20.40 17.74
C LEU A 198 -8.32 20.80 18.91
N PRO A 199 -8.94 22.00 18.93
CA PRO A 199 -9.91 22.34 19.98
C PRO A 199 -11.13 21.41 20.01
N ASN A 200 -11.61 20.96 18.84
CA ASN A 200 -12.67 19.97 18.74
C ASN A 200 -12.20 18.60 19.21
N VAL A 201 -10.97 18.19 18.86
CA VAL A 201 -10.36 16.95 19.36
C VAL A 201 -10.27 16.96 20.89
N GLN A 202 -9.82 18.07 21.49
CA GLN A 202 -9.70 18.24 22.94
C GLN A 202 -11.03 18.09 23.69
N SER A 203 -12.15 18.48 23.07
CA SER A 203 -13.48 18.38 23.68
C SER A 203 -14.17 17.03 23.41
N VAL A 204 -14.05 16.50 22.20
CA VAL A 204 -14.79 15.31 21.77
C VAL A 204 -14.10 14.00 22.17
N VAL A 205 -12.77 13.90 22.00
CA VAL A 205 -12.06 12.62 22.22
C VAL A 205 -12.21 12.09 23.65
N PRO A 206 -12.12 12.90 24.72
CA PRO A 206 -12.36 12.41 26.08
C PRO A 206 -13.75 11.77 26.26
N GLN A 207 -14.79 12.38 25.66
CA GLN A 207 -16.15 11.86 25.72
C GLN A 207 -16.28 10.54 24.95
N LEU A 208 -15.69 10.44 23.76
CA LEU A 208 -15.72 9.21 22.97
C LEU A 208 -14.98 8.07 23.67
N ALA A 209 -13.78 8.34 24.20
CA ALA A 209 -12.99 7.36 24.93
C ALA A 209 -13.70 6.85 26.19
N GLN A 210 -14.42 7.74 26.90
CA GLN A 210 -15.19 7.37 28.10
C GLN A 210 -16.45 6.58 27.76
N ASN A 211 -17.28 7.09 26.84
CA ASN A 211 -18.62 6.55 26.57
C ASN A 211 -18.60 5.33 25.65
N TYR A 212 -17.56 5.19 24.83
CA TYR A 212 -17.44 4.13 23.83
C TYR A 212 -16.11 3.40 23.94
N SER A 213 -15.58 3.19 25.15
CA SER A 213 -14.25 2.58 25.41
C SER A 213 -14.01 1.22 24.72
N ASN A 214 -15.05 0.44 24.48
CA ASN A 214 -14.96 -0.84 23.76
C ASN A 214 -14.92 -0.69 22.24
N LEU A 215 -15.38 0.43 21.69
CA LEU A 215 -15.50 0.67 20.24
C LEU A 215 -14.50 1.73 19.75
N PHE A 216 -14.31 2.83 20.48
CA PHE A 216 -13.39 3.91 20.12
C PHE A 216 -11.95 3.40 20.06
N GLY A 217 -11.32 3.61 18.90
CA GLY A 217 -9.97 3.15 18.58
C GLY A 217 -8.91 4.23 18.58
N GLY A 218 -9.30 5.51 18.68
CA GLY A 218 -8.39 6.65 18.61
C GLY A 218 -8.75 7.61 17.47
N VAL A 219 -7.74 8.37 17.01
CA VAL A 219 -7.87 9.40 15.98
C VAL A 219 -7.01 9.01 14.78
N MET A 220 -7.58 9.09 13.58
CA MET A 220 -6.85 9.08 12.31
C MET A 220 -6.76 10.52 11.82
N PHE A 221 -5.64 10.92 11.22
CA PHE A 221 -5.54 12.23 10.58
C PHE A 221 -4.92 12.16 9.20
N TRP A 222 -5.50 12.94 8.28
CA TRP A 222 -4.97 13.15 6.94
C TRP A 222 -4.17 14.46 6.88
N ASP A 223 -2.86 14.46 6.70
CA ASP A 223 -1.91 13.33 6.66
C ASP A 223 -0.66 13.62 7.52
N CYS A 224 0.38 12.79 7.43
CA CYS A 224 1.61 12.99 8.20
C CYS A 224 2.38 14.27 7.83
N PHE A 225 2.30 14.74 6.57
CA PHE A 225 2.94 15.98 6.15
C PHE A 225 2.25 17.17 6.83
N TRP A 226 0.91 17.21 6.78
CA TRP A 226 0.14 18.29 7.41
C TRP A 226 0.22 18.26 8.94
N ALA A 227 0.08 17.06 9.55
CA ALA A 227 0.12 16.89 11.00
C ALA A 227 1.52 17.05 11.61
N GLY A 228 2.56 16.92 10.79
CA GLY A 228 3.96 16.98 11.18
C GLY A 228 4.68 18.18 10.55
N GLU A 229 5.21 17.99 9.34
CA GLU A 229 6.11 18.96 8.71
C GLU A 229 5.51 20.36 8.56
N ALA A 230 4.26 20.46 8.08
CA ALA A 230 3.59 21.74 7.85
C ALA A 230 3.29 22.51 9.16
N THR A 231 3.15 21.81 10.28
CA THR A 231 2.83 22.38 11.60
C THR A 231 4.03 22.40 12.55
N GLY A 232 5.21 22.01 12.09
CA GLY A 232 6.43 21.95 12.92
C GLY A 232 6.48 20.78 13.92
N GLY A 233 5.66 19.74 13.71
CA GLY A 233 5.69 18.46 14.44
C GLY A 233 4.80 18.37 15.68
N ASN A 234 4.28 19.50 16.16
CA ASN A 234 3.62 19.56 17.46
C ASN A 234 2.13 19.18 17.43
N TRP A 235 1.48 19.23 16.26
CA TRP A 235 0.04 19.01 16.18
C TRP A 235 -0.33 17.54 16.43
N ALA A 236 0.32 16.60 15.73
CA ALA A 236 0.13 15.17 15.99
C ALA A 236 0.45 14.78 17.44
N GLN A 237 1.48 15.40 18.04
CA GLN A 237 1.84 15.19 19.46
C GLN A 237 0.74 15.70 20.40
N SER A 238 0.10 16.83 20.07
CA SER A 238 -1.00 17.39 20.85
C SER A 238 -2.24 16.49 20.79
N VAL A 239 -2.59 15.98 19.61
CA VAL A 239 -3.65 14.96 19.46
C VAL A 239 -3.33 13.72 20.29
N ARG A 240 -2.08 13.24 20.24
CA ARG A 240 -1.63 12.09 21.03
C ARG A 240 -1.79 12.35 22.54
N ALA A 241 -1.42 13.54 23.02
CA ALA A 241 -1.55 13.89 24.43
C ALA A 241 -3.01 13.88 24.91
N VAL A 242 -3.94 14.35 24.08
CA VAL A 242 -5.39 14.28 24.37
C VAL A 242 -5.85 12.83 24.51
N ILE A 243 -5.42 11.96 23.59
CA ILE A 243 -5.76 10.53 23.63
C ILE A 243 -5.19 9.87 24.90
N ASP A 244 -3.91 10.08 25.19
CA ASP A 244 -3.25 9.51 26.37
C ASP A 244 -3.96 9.96 27.68
N GLN A 245 -4.35 11.23 27.76
CA GLN A 245 -5.12 11.75 28.89
C GLN A 245 -6.52 11.10 28.96
N ALA A 246 -7.20 10.96 27.83
CA ALA A 246 -8.55 10.38 27.76
C ALA A 246 -8.59 8.91 28.20
N CYS A 247 -7.56 8.11 27.92
CA CYS A 247 -7.47 6.74 28.45
C CYS A 247 -6.89 6.65 29.88
N GLY A 248 -6.69 7.78 30.58
CA GLY A 248 -6.05 7.78 31.90
C GLY A 248 -4.61 7.24 31.89
N GLY A 249 -3.87 7.50 30.81
CA GLY A 249 -2.50 7.01 30.60
C GLY A 249 -2.40 5.52 30.26
N LYS A 250 -3.54 4.84 30.07
CA LYS A 250 -3.62 3.38 29.80
C LYS A 250 -3.88 3.04 28.33
N CYS A 251 -3.90 4.01 27.42
CA CYS A 251 -4.02 3.67 25.99
C CYS A 251 -2.87 2.72 25.67
N ILE A 252 -3.18 1.53 25.17
CA ILE A 252 -2.22 0.45 25.02
C ILE A 252 -1.14 0.92 24.04
N THR A 253 0.07 1.19 24.54
CA THR A 253 1.27 1.08 23.72
C THR A 253 1.41 -0.41 23.47
N ILE A 254 0.86 -0.90 22.35
CA ILE A 254 0.96 -2.32 22.05
C ILE A 254 2.46 -2.57 21.84
N GLN A 255 3.10 -3.24 22.80
CA GLN A 255 4.48 -3.69 22.62
C GLN A 255 4.51 -4.46 21.30
N PRO A 256 5.41 -4.10 20.36
CA PRO A 256 5.50 -4.82 19.11
C PRO A 256 5.77 -6.31 19.42
N PRO A 257 5.18 -7.25 18.68
CA PRO A 257 5.69 -8.61 18.69
C PRO A 257 7.19 -8.54 18.36
N PRO A 258 8.05 -9.36 18.99
CA PRO A 258 9.46 -9.38 18.68
C PRO A 258 9.61 -9.63 17.17
N TYR A 259 10.16 -8.64 16.46
CA TYR A 259 10.50 -8.80 15.06
C TYR A 259 11.45 -10.00 14.98
N PRO A 260 11.18 -11.02 14.16
CA PRO A 260 12.11 -12.13 14.02
C PRO A 260 13.42 -11.57 13.49
N SER A 261 14.45 -11.51 14.34
CA SER A 261 15.82 -11.28 13.88
C SER A 261 16.10 -12.34 12.84
N ALA A 262 16.54 -11.91 11.65
CA ALA A 262 16.98 -12.79 10.59
C ALA A 262 18.22 -13.56 11.05
N THR A 263 18.02 -14.66 11.78
CA THR A 263 19.06 -15.64 12.08
C THR A 263 18.37 -16.99 12.19
N THR A 264 17.94 -17.53 11.05
CA THR A 264 17.55 -18.93 10.96
C THR A 264 18.82 -19.76 10.89
N THR A 265 19.31 -20.24 12.02
CA THR A 265 20.22 -21.38 12.05
C THR A 265 19.41 -22.62 11.66
N ILE A 266 19.60 -23.09 10.43
CA ILE A 266 19.04 -24.34 9.95
C ILE A 266 19.63 -25.46 10.81
N THR A 267 18.86 -25.97 11.76
CA THR A 267 19.20 -27.22 12.46
C THR A 267 18.43 -28.31 11.75
N GLY A 268 19.12 -29.10 10.94
CA GLY A 268 18.54 -30.23 10.22
C GLY A 268 17.98 -31.26 11.20
N VAL A 269 16.66 -31.39 11.24
CA VAL A 269 16.01 -32.54 11.87
C VAL A 269 15.85 -33.60 10.79
N LEU A 270 16.65 -34.66 10.93
CA LEU A 270 16.56 -35.89 10.17
C LEU A 270 15.18 -36.53 10.45
N LEU A 271 14.27 -36.53 9.46
CA LEU A 271 13.00 -37.25 9.56
C LEU A 271 13.22 -38.73 9.21
N THR A 272 13.00 -39.58 10.21
CA THR A 272 12.91 -41.03 10.13
C THR A 272 11.69 -41.43 9.31
N THR A 273 11.90 -42.16 8.22
CA THR A 273 10.87 -42.77 7.39
C THR A 273 10.16 -43.89 8.16
N SER A 274 8.85 -43.74 8.35
CA SER A 274 7.98 -44.83 8.79
C SER A 274 7.14 -45.31 7.59
N THR A 275 7.43 -46.53 7.16
CA THR A 275 6.73 -47.26 6.11
C THR A 275 5.41 -47.83 6.64
N THR A 276 4.30 -47.49 6.01
CA THR A 276 3.02 -48.21 6.19
C THR A 276 2.55 -48.80 4.87
N THR A 277 2.63 -50.13 4.83
CA THR A 277 2.12 -51.05 3.83
C THR A 277 0.59 -51.00 3.79
N SER A 278 -0.01 -50.84 2.61
CA SER A 278 -1.43 -51.10 2.40
C SER A 278 -1.64 -51.78 1.04
N THR A 279 -2.37 -52.88 1.12
CA THR A 279 -2.55 -53.99 0.19
C THR A 279 -3.46 -53.69 -0.99
N LYS A 280 -3.08 -54.20 -2.17
CA LYS A 280 -3.93 -54.31 -3.37
C LYS A 280 -5.03 -55.35 -3.14
N THR A 281 -6.27 -55.02 -3.51
CA THR A 281 -7.30 -56.01 -3.84
C THR A 281 -7.95 -55.64 -5.17
N SER A 282 -7.87 -56.60 -6.09
CA SER A 282 -8.45 -56.61 -7.43
C SER A 282 -9.85 -57.21 -7.41
N THR A 283 -10.82 -56.58 -8.10
CA THR A 283 -11.99 -57.31 -8.60
C THR A 283 -12.53 -56.69 -9.88
N THR A 284 -13.05 -57.58 -10.72
CA THR A 284 -13.24 -57.54 -12.17
C THR A 284 -14.61 -56.99 -12.63
N THR A 285 -14.59 -56.29 -13.77
CA THR A 285 -15.55 -56.15 -14.92
C THR A 285 -16.85 -56.97 -14.94
N PRO A 286 -17.95 -56.52 -15.63
CA PRO A 286 -17.96 -56.26 -17.09
C PRO A 286 -18.88 -55.15 -17.70
N LYS A 287 -18.28 -54.39 -18.63
CA LYS A 287 -18.61 -54.13 -20.05
C LYS A 287 -20.08 -54.13 -20.53
N THR A 288 -20.55 -53.01 -21.11
CA THR A 288 -21.20 -52.96 -22.45
C THR A 288 -21.13 -51.57 -23.15
N SER A 289 -21.04 -51.62 -24.48
CA SER A 289 -21.03 -50.64 -25.61
C SER A 289 -22.00 -49.44 -25.55
N SER A 290 -21.75 -48.28 -26.20
CA SER A 290 -21.81 -48.06 -27.68
C SER A 290 -21.17 -46.71 -28.11
N SER A 291 -20.15 -46.69 -28.98
CA SER A 291 -20.12 -46.31 -30.42
C SER A 291 -20.58 -44.90 -30.86
N LYS A 292 -19.66 -44.15 -31.51
CA LYS A 292 -19.82 -43.42 -32.80
C LYS A 292 -18.48 -42.77 -33.27
N THR A 293 -17.81 -43.44 -34.22
CA THR A 293 -17.29 -43.01 -35.56
C THR A 293 -17.20 -41.50 -35.83
N SER A 294 -16.01 -40.86 -35.92
CA SER A 294 -15.02 -40.73 -37.02
C SER A 294 -15.34 -39.71 -38.12
N THR A 295 -14.43 -38.75 -38.36
CA THR A 295 -13.98 -38.34 -39.71
C THR A 295 -12.62 -37.61 -39.68
N THR A 296 -11.79 -38.03 -40.64
CA THR A 296 -10.46 -37.59 -41.10
C THR A 296 -10.50 -36.15 -41.68
N THR A 297 -9.43 -35.37 -41.78
CA THR A 297 -8.47 -35.37 -42.91
C THR A 297 -7.28 -34.40 -42.68
N SER A 298 -6.07 -34.97 -42.75
CA SER A 298 -4.80 -34.59 -43.41
C SER A 298 -4.31 -33.13 -43.63
N SER A 299 -3.12 -32.87 -43.07
CA SER A 299 -1.83 -32.40 -43.67
C SER A 299 -1.76 -31.23 -44.66
N THR A 300 -0.80 -30.31 -44.46
CA THR A 300 0.38 -30.11 -45.36
C THR A 300 1.47 -29.29 -44.64
N SER A 301 2.73 -29.57 -44.94
CA SER A 301 3.97 -28.97 -44.39
C SER A 301 4.77 -28.21 -45.46
N ILE A 302 5.73 -27.38 -45.00
CA ILE A 302 6.97 -26.84 -45.65
C ILE A 302 6.81 -25.89 -46.86
N THR A 303 7.47 -24.72 -46.94
CA THR A 303 8.93 -24.58 -47.20
C THR A 303 9.44 -23.15 -46.93
N ALA A 304 10.75 -23.07 -46.68
CA ALA A 304 11.61 -21.93 -46.33
C ALA A 304 11.73 -20.79 -47.35
N SER A 305 12.22 -19.63 -46.89
CA SER A 305 13.39 -19.00 -47.53
C SER A 305 14.13 -18.01 -46.61
N ARG A 306 15.46 -18.18 -46.56
CA ARG A 306 16.47 -17.33 -45.94
C ARG A 306 17.15 -16.58 -47.09
N ILE A 307 17.30 -15.26 -47.01
CA ILE A 307 18.42 -14.55 -47.65
C ILE A 307 18.96 -13.50 -46.69
N SER A 308 20.28 -13.52 -46.58
CA SER A 308 21.17 -12.73 -45.72
C SER A 308 21.82 -11.65 -46.57
N THR A 309 22.02 -10.45 -46.02
CA THR A 309 23.11 -9.56 -46.44
C THR A 309 23.77 -8.89 -45.24
N THR A 310 25.08 -9.15 -45.20
CA THR A 310 26.17 -8.65 -44.35
C THR A 310 26.41 -7.14 -44.46
N THR A 311 26.79 -6.48 -43.36
CA THR A 311 27.90 -5.50 -43.35
C THR A 311 28.56 -5.43 -41.97
N SER A 312 29.84 -5.08 -41.97
CA SER A 312 30.90 -5.49 -41.05
C SER A 312 31.13 -4.63 -39.80
N LYS A 313 31.74 -5.32 -38.82
CA LYS A 313 32.53 -4.94 -37.64
C LYS A 313 33.19 -3.54 -37.63
N THR A 314 33.19 -2.91 -36.45
CA THR A 314 34.39 -2.28 -35.89
C THR A 314 34.43 -2.41 -34.37
N PHE A 315 35.53 -2.95 -33.85
CA PHE A 315 35.94 -2.91 -32.45
C PHE A 315 36.63 -1.57 -32.17
N THR A 316 36.26 -0.90 -31.08
CA THR A 316 37.13 0.10 -30.42
C THR A 316 36.94 0.04 -28.91
N THR A 317 37.97 -0.48 -28.25
CA THR A 317 38.30 -0.25 -26.84
C THR A 317 38.72 1.21 -26.63
N GLY A 318 38.26 1.85 -25.54
CA GLY A 318 38.84 3.11 -25.10
C GLY A 318 38.01 3.96 -24.15
N THR A 319 38.19 3.71 -22.84
CA THR A 319 38.42 4.72 -21.79
C THR A 319 37.31 5.68 -21.35
N SER A 320 37.02 5.59 -20.06
CA SER A 320 36.34 6.52 -19.17
C SER A 320 36.83 7.97 -19.24
N THR A 321 35.88 8.92 -19.38
CA THR A 321 35.98 10.28 -18.85
C THR A 321 34.60 10.84 -18.49
N THR A 322 34.59 11.54 -17.37
CA THR A 322 33.48 12.14 -16.62
C THR A 322 32.91 13.42 -17.27
N SER A 323 31.61 13.61 -17.08
CA SER A 323 30.90 14.90 -16.93
C SER A 323 30.78 15.87 -18.12
N SER A 324 29.58 15.94 -18.71
CA SER A 324 29.00 17.20 -19.16
C SER A 324 27.48 17.19 -19.02
N SER A 325 26.96 18.18 -18.29
CA SER A 325 25.55 18.50 -18.13
C SER A 325 24.85 18.67 -19.48
N GLY A 326 24.06 17.68 -19.88
CA GLY A 326 23.19 17.74 -21.05
C GLY A 326 21.81 17.24 -20.68
N SER A 327 20.78 17.97 -21.10
CA SER A 327 19.39 17.53 -21.02
C SER A 327 19.19 16.30 -21.92
N VAL A 328 18.60 15.24 -21.38
CA VAL A 328 18.37 13.98 -22.11
C VAL A 328 17.17 14.13 -23.04
N LEU A 329 17.36 13.88 -24.34
CA LEU A 329 16.30 13.90 -25.34
C LEU A 329 15.82 12.46 -25.65
N PRO A 330 14.54 12.26 -26.03
CA PRO A 330 14.01 10.94 -26.41
C PRO A 330 14.78 10.23 -27.55
N SER A 331 15.49 11.00 -28.39
CA SER A 331 16.31 10.50 -29.50
C SER A 331 17.69 9.99 -29.08
N ASP A 332 18.12 10.24 -27.84
CA ASP A 332 19.44 9.84 -27.39
C ASP A 332 19.48 8.32 -27.11
N PRO A 333 20.56 7.62 -27.48
CA PRO A 333 20.69 6.20 -27.17
C PRO A 333 20.98 6.00 -25.68
N CYS A 334 20.43 4.94 -25.09
CA CYS A 334 20.73 4.54 -23.72
C CYS A 334 21.24 3.10 -23.68
N SER A 335 22.27 2.83 -22.86
CA SER A 335 23.01 1.57 -22.88
C SER A 335 22.50 0.52 -21.88
N SER A 336 21.71 0.94 -20.89
CA SER A 336 21.30 0.07 -19.78
C SER A 336 19.78 0.13 -19.60
N SER A 337 19.06 -0.91 -20.02
CA SER A 337 17.60 -0.99 -19.84
C SER A 337 17.24 -0.88 -18.35
N GLY A 338 16.24 -0.05 -18.03
CA GLY A 338 15.84 0.28 -16.66
C GLY A 338 16.68 1.36 -15.98
N GLN A 339 17.69 1.92 -16.66
CA GLN A 339 18.39 3.11 -16.17
C GLN A 339 17.42 4.29 -16.13
N MET A 340 17.46 5.05 -15.04
CA MET A 340 16.65 6.26 -14.88
C MET A 340 17.52 7.51 -14.70
N VAL A 341 17.14 8.61 -15.34
CA VAL A 341 17.86 9.90 -15.30
C VAL A 341 16.88 11.07 -15.25
N CYS A 342 17.25 12.17 -14.58
CA CYS A 342 16.47 13.41 -14.70
C CYS A 342 16.71 14.02 -16.07
N THR A 343 15.65 14.45 -16.75
CA THR A 343 15.79 15.12 -18.06
C THR A 343 16.53 16.45 -17.96
N SER A 344 16.56 17.06 -16.77
CA SER A 344 17.46 18.16 -16.42
C SER A 344 17.90 18.02 -14.95
N PRO A 345 19.18 18.27 -14.60
CA PRO A 345 19.65 18.16 -13.23
C PRO A 345 18.85 19.05 -12.25
N ASN A 346 18.16 18.40 -11.31
CA ASN A 346 17.52 19.00 -10.12
C ASN A 346 16.45 20.08 -10.38
N ASN A 347 15.86 20.14 -11.58
CA ASN A 347 14.84 21.16 -11.88
C ASN A 347 13.83 20.79 -12.97
N SER A 348 13.87 19.58 -13.53
CA SER A 348 12.84 19.13 -14.48
C SER A 348 11.62 18.58 -13.73
N GLN A 349 10.41 18.87 -14.23
CA GLN A 349 9.20 18.13 -13.85
C GLN A 349 9.15 16.73 -14.49
N SER A 350 10.25 16.27 -15.08
CA SER A 350 10.28 15.06 -15.88
C SER A 350 11.55 14.26 -15.64
N TYR A 351 11.44 12.94 -15.78
CA TYR A 351 12.54 11.99 -15.75
C TYR A 351 12.45 11.08 -16.97
N ALA A 352 13.53 10.39 -17.31
CA ALA A 352 13.57 9.45 -18.41
C ALA A 352 14.01 8.06 -17.94
N GLU A 353 13.38 7.03 -18.48
CA GLU A 353 13.74 5.62 -18.30
C GLU A 353 14.24 5.03 -19.62
N CYS A 354 15.32 4.27 -19.57
CA CYS A 354 15.84 3.55 -20.72
C CYS A 354 15.01 2.29 -20.98
N VAL A 355 14.27 2.27 -22.09
CA VAL A 355 13.44 1.14 -22.52
C VAL A 355 13.91 0.70 -23.91
N ASN A 356 14.39 -0.54 -24.03
CA ASN A 356 14.88 -1.12 -25.29
C ASN A 356 15.96 -0.28 -26.02
N GLY A 357 16.81 0.42 -25.26
CA GLY A 357 17.89 1.24 -25.82
C GLY A 357 17.48 2.66 -26.22
N GLN A 358 16.24 3.08 -25.92
CA GLN A 358 15.74 4.44 -26.11
C GLN A 358 15.19 5.05 -24.82
N TRP A 359 15.23 6.38 -24.69
CA TRP A 359 14.67 7.09 -23.54
C TRP A 359 13.17 7.31 -23.67
N SER A 360 12.40 6.80 -22.70
CA SER A 360 11.00 7.14 -22.48
C SER A 360 10.89 8.20 -21.40
N VAL A 361 10.21 9.32 -21.67
CA VAL A 361 10.12 10.47 -20.75
C VAL A 361 8.79 10.45 -20.00
N TYR A 362 8.86 10.65 -18.69
CA TYR A 362 7.74 10.66 -17.76
C TYR A 362 7.72 11.96 -16.96
N ASN A 363 6.56 12.36 -16.46
CA ASN A 363 6.43 13.51 -15.57
C ASN A 363 6.37 13.08 -14.11
N CYS A 364 7.03 13.85 -13.26
CA CYS A 364 6.83 13.84 -11.82
C CYS A 364 5.42 14.37 -11.49
N GLY A 365 4.85 13.90 -10.38
CA GLY A 365 3.54 14.35 -9.90
C GLY A 365 3.50 15.85 -9.61
N THR A 366 2.31 16.44 -9.62
CA THR A 366 2.09 17.88 -9.43
C THR A 366 2.85 18.41 -8.21
N GLY A 367 3.65 19.46 -8.41
CA GLY A 367 4.43 20.11 -7.34
C GLY A 367 5.81 19.49 -7.06
N THR A 368 6.13 18.35 -7.66
CA THR A 368 7.44 17.68 -7.50
C THR A 368 8.34 17.88 -8.72
N VAL A 369 9.65 17.74 -8.53
CA VAL A 369 10.66 17.77 -9.59
C VAL A 369 11.58 16.56 -9.47
N CYS A 370 12.15 16.13 -10.59
CA CYS A 370 13.17 15.10 -10.59
C CYS A 370 14.43 15.62 -9.90
N GLN A 371 14.89 14.89 -8.89
CA GLN A 371 16.08 15.15 -8.11
C GLN A 371 17.01 13.94 -8.24
N SER A 372 18.31 14.19 -8.24
CA SER A 372 19.34 13.14 -8.34
C SER A 372 20.10 13.02 -7.02
N ASN A 373 20.33 11.79 -6.55
CA ASN A 373 21.19 11.47 -5.42
C ASN A 373 22.14 10.33 -5.81
N GLY A 374 23.37 10.69 -6.16
CA GLY A 374 24.34 9.75 -6.73
C GLY A 374 23.86 9.21 -8.08
N SER A 375 23.77 7.88 -8.18
CA SER A 375 23.26 7.19 -9.38
C SER A 375 21.74 7.03 -9.40
N ASN A 376 21.03 7.46 -8.35
CA ASN A 376 19.59 7.33 -8.25
C ASN A 376 18.89 8.66 -8.56
N ILE A 377 17.65 8.58 -9.03
CA ILE A 377 16.77 9.73 -9.20
C ILE A 377 15.46 9.53 -8.43
N TYR A 378 14.75 10.59 -8.08
CA TYR A 378 13.41 10.52 -7.47
C TYR A 378 12.62 11.81 -7.74
N CYS A 379 11.29 11.74 -7.69
CA CYS A 379 10.45 12.94 -7.75
C CYS A 379 10.22 13.48 -6.33
N GLY A 380 10.74 14.67 -6.05
CA GLY A 380 10.66 15.30 -4.73
C GLY A 380 10.37 16.80 -4.82
N PHE A 381 9.88 17.39 -3.73
CA PHE A 381 9.70 18.84 -3.66
C PHE A 381 11.05 19.57 -3.68
N LYS A 382 11.11 20.74 -4.33
CA LYS A 382 12.32 21.57 -4.34
C LYS A 382 12.72 21.90 -2.90
N GLN A 383 13.90 21.44 -2.47
CA GLN A 383 14.44 21.81 -1.17
C GLN A 383 14.61 23.35 -1.12
N LYS A 384 13.85 24.02 -0.24
CA LYS A 384 14.11 25.42 0.08
C LYS A 384 15.48 25.48 0.76
N ARG A 385 16.43 26.22 0.18
CA ARG A 385 17.73 26.49 0.84
C ARG A 385 17.44 27.00 2.25
N ARG A 386 17.87 26.26 3.27
CA ARG A 386 17.85 26.72 4.66
C ARG A 386 18.51 28.09 4.70
N LEU A 387 17.75 29.13 5.09
CA LEU A 387 18.32 30.41 5.48
C LEU A 387 19.33 30.12 6.58
N ARG A 388 20.62 30.39 6.30
CA ARG A 388 21.68 30.35 7.31
C ARG A 388 21.27 31.31 8.42
N LEU A 389 20.83 30.78 9.56
CA LEU A 389 20.79 31.51 10.81
C LEU A 389 22.19 32.08 11.05
N ARG A 390 22.32 33.41 10.90
CA ARG A 390 23.52 34.12 11.33
C ARG A 390 23.66 33.87 12.84
N ARG A 391 24.75 33.20 13.23
CA ARG A 391 25.20 33.20 14.62
C ARG A 391 25.33 34.66 15.07
N GLY A 392 24.50 35.07 16.03
CA GLY A 392 24.69 36.32 16.74
C GLY A 392 26.05 36.28 17.42
N LEU A 393 26.88 37.27 17.10
CA LEU A 393 28.08 37.58 17.85
C LEU A 393 27.68 37.94 19.28
N ARG A 394 28.31 37.26 20.24
CA ARG A 394 28.46 37.78 21.60
C ARG A 394 29.37 39.00 21.54
N ALA A 395 28.94 40.11 22.12
CA ALA A 395 29.75 41.11 22.78
C ALA A 395 28.94 41.61 23.98
#